data_AF-A0A447P8L3-F1
#
_entry.id   AF-A0A447P8L3-F1
#
_cell.length_a   1.000
_cell.length_b   1.000
_cell.length_c   1.000
_cell.angle_alpha   90.00
_cell.angle_beta   90.00
_cell.angle_gamma   90.00
#
_symmetry.space_group_name_H-M   'P 1'
#
loop_
_entity.id
_entity.type
_entity.pdbx_description
1 polymer ?
#
loop_
_entity_poly.entity_id
_entity_poly.type
_entity_poly.pdbx_seq_one_letter_code
_entity_poly.pdbx_strand_id
1 'polypeptide(L)' 'MVERNVSIIIPSYNRAHLLWEIIPSYFQEEVLEVIVINDCSTDNTEKVLLEIKENTQI' A
#
# COMPACT_ATOMS: atom_id res chain seq x y z
N MET A 1 25.14 2.59 -1.24
CA MET A 1 23.86 3.06 -0.67
C MET A 1 22.90 3.15 -1.83
N VAL A 2 21.74 2.49 -1.73
CA VAL A 2 20.71 2.54 -2.76
C VAL A 2 19.91 3.82 -2.57
N GLU A 3 19.63 4.54 -3.67
CA GLU A 3 18.80 5.73 -3.65
C GLU A 3 17.31 5.32 -3.66
N ARG A 4 16.49 5.92 -2.79
CA ARG A 4 15.04 5.74 -2.80
C ARG A 4 14.41 6.66 -3.84
N ASN A 5 14.18 6.15 -5.05
CA ASN A 5 13.64 6.93 -6.17
C ASN A 5 12.51 6.22 -6.93
N VAL A 6 12.01 5.09 -6.42
CA VAL A 6 10.90 4.34 -7.02
C VAL A 6 9.57 4.69 -6.33
N SER A 7 8.58 5.10 -7.11
CA SER A 7 7.18 5.24 -6.69
C SER A 7 6.36 4.06 -7.21
N ILE A 8 5.63 3.38 -6.32
CA ILE A 8 4.74 2.27 -6.68
C ILE A 8 3.28 2.75 -6.64
N ILE A 9 2.54 2.58 -7.73
CA ILE A 9 1.11 2.96 -7.81
C ILE A 9 0.25 1.69 -7.90
N ILE A 10 -0.71 1.55 -6.98
CA ILE A 10 -1.57 0.37 -6.88
C ILE A 10 -3.04 0.79 -7.02
N PRO A 11 -3.66 0.60 -8.19
CA PRO A 11 -5.11 0.70 -8.32
C PRO A 11 -5.78 -0.50 -7.63
N SER A 12 -6.73 -0.23 -6.74
CA SER A 12 -7.41 -1.25 -5.95
C SER A 12 -8.92 -1.08 -6.01
N TYR A 13 -9.61 -2.18 -6.31
CA TYR A 13 -11.07 -2.30 -6.23
C TYR A 13 -11.42 -3.65 -5.58
N ASN A 14 -12.08 -3.62 -4.43
CA ASN A 14 -12.53 -4.80 -3.68
C ASN A 14 -11.41 -5.83 -3.38
N ARG A 15 -10.23 -5.35 -2.96
CA ARG A 15 -9.04 -6.19 -2.66
C ARG A 15 -8.57 -6.11 -1.21
N ALA A 16 -9.42 -5.72 -0.26
CA ALA A 16 -9.03 -5.55 1.14
C ALA A 16 -8.29 -6.76 1.73
N HIS A 17 -8.70 -7.98 1.35
CA HIS A 17 -8.11 -9.24 1.82
C HIS A 17 -6.65 -9.47 1.37
N LEU A 18 -6.19 -8.82 0.30
CA LEU A 18 -4.81 -8.96 -0.20
C LEU A 18 -3.88 -7.87 0.33
N LEU A 19 -4.42 -6.68 0.60
CA LEU A 19 -3.62 -5.48 0.91
C LEU A 19 -2.71 -5.70 2.13
N TRP A 20 -3.19 -6.42 3.14
CA TRP A 20 -2.40 -6.78 4.31
C TRP A 20 -1.18 -7.65 4.01
N GLU A 21 -1.31 -8.56 3.06
CA GLU A 21 -0.24 -9.49 2.70
C GLU A 21 0.78 -8.83 1.76
N ILE A 22 0.31 -8.00 0.83
CA ILE A 22 1.16 -7.50 -0.26
C ILE A 22 1.85 -6.18 0.05
N ILE A 23 1.21 -5.24 0.77
CA ILE A 23 1.77 -3.90 0.97
C ILE A 23 3.13 -3.93 1.69
N PRO A 24 3.34 -4.74 2.74
CA PRO A 24 4.66 -4.83 3.38
C PRO A 24 5.77 -5.27 2.44
N SER A 25 5.45 -6.11 1.44
CA SER A 25 6.44 -6.61 0.47
C SER A 25 6.95 -5.56 -0.51
N TYR A 26 6.21 -4.45 -0.67
CA TYR A 26 6.56 -3.37 -1.59
C TYR A 26 7.54 -2.35 -1.01
N PHE A 27 7.75 -2.33 0.31
CA PHE A 27 8.72 -1.41 0.94
C PHE A 27 10.14 -1.94 0.88
N GLN A 28 10.70 -1.97 -0.33
CA GLN A 28 12.09 -2.36 -0.63
C GLN A 28 13.06 -1.17 -0.45
N GLU A 29 14.38 -1.41 -0.55
CA GLU A 29 15.40 -0.40 -0.21
C GLU A 29 15.34 0.84 -1.12
N GLU A 30 15.01 0.65 -2.39
CA GLU A 30 14.89 1.65 -3.47
C GLU A 30 13.53 2.35 -3.55
N VAL A 31 12.53 1.87 -2.81
CA VAL A 31 11.16 2.39 -2.87
C VAL A 31 11.02 3.60 -1.97
N LEU A 32 10.63 4.72 -2.58
CA LEU A 32 10.37 5.98 -1.91
C LEU A 32 8.96 6.03 -1.34
N GLU A 33 7.98 5.63 -2.12
CA GLU A 33 6.56 5.73 -1.77
C GLU A 33 5.71 4.64 -2.41
N VAL A 34 4.64 4.28 -1.73
CA VAL A 34 3.59 3.40 -2.23
C VAL A 34 2.28 4.18 -2.18
N ILE A 35 1.65 4.38 -3.34
CA ILE A 35 0.41 5.13 -3.50
C ILE A 35 -0.70 4.15 -3.89
N VAL A 36 -1.64 3.93 -2.98
CA VAL A 36 -2.82 3.09 -3.26
C VAL A 36 -3.99 3.97 -3.69
N ILE A 37 -4.55 3.68 -4.87
CA ILE A 37 -5.72 4.35 -5.41
C ILE A 37 -6.93 3.45 -5.17
N ASN A 38 -7.78 3.80 -4.21
CA ASN A 38 -9.05 3.10 -3.98
C ASN A 38 -10.10 3.56 -5.01
N ASP A 39 -10.44 2.69 -5.95
CA ASP A 39 -11.37 2.95 -7.06
C ASP A 39 -12.83 2.74 -6.63
N CYS A 40 -13.27 3.49 -5.62
CA CYS A 40 -14.62 3.38 -5.05
C CYS A 40 -15.01 1.95 -4.62
N SER A 41 -14.09 1.22 -3.97
CA SER A 41 -14.38 -0.11 -3.42
C SER A 41 -15.60 -0.09 -2.50
N THR A 42 -16.37 -1.18 -2.54
CA THR A 42 -17.55 -1.40 -1.69
C THR A 42 -17.24 -2.33 -0.51
N ASP A 43 -16.02 -2.85 -0.42
CA ASP A 43 -15.51 -3.65 0.70
C ASP A 43 -14.82 -2.77 1.76
N ASN A 44 -14.09 -3.39 2.68
CA ASN A 44 -13.36 -2.70 3.75
C ASN A 44 -11.95 -2.20 3.33
N THR A 45 -11.70 -1.96 2.04
CA THR A 45 -10.40 -1.51 1.52
C THR A 45 -9.90 -0.26 2.24
N GLU A 46 -10.74 0.74 2.44
CA GLU A 46 -10.36 1.99 3.12
C GLU A 46 -9.90 1.73 4.56
N LYS A 47 -10.65 0.93 5.31
CA LYS A 47 -10.32 0.55 6.69
C LYS A 47 -8.96 -0.16 6.76
N VAL A 48 -8.73 -1.13 5.87
CA VAL A 48 -7.46 -1.86 5.80
C VAL A 48 -6.29 -0.92 5.50
N LEU A 49 -6.45 0.02 4.57
CA LEU A 49 -5.41 1.00 4.24
C LEU A 49 -5.07 1.91 5.42
N LEU A 50 -6.07 2.34 6.20
CA LEU A 50 -5.85 3.12 7.42
C LEU A 50 -5.09 2.32 8.47
N GLU A 51 -5.49 1.07 8.72
CA GLU A 51 -4.81 0.19 9.68
C GLU A 51 -3.36 -0.08 9.26
N ILE A 52 -3.08 -0.28 7.97
CA ILE A 52 -1.71 -0.46 7.46
C ILE A 52 -0.89 0.81 7.68
N LYS A 53 -1.45 1.99 7.41
CA LYS A 53 -0.77 3.28 7.62
C LYS A 53 -0.44 3.54 9.09
N GLU A 54 -1.29 3.13 10.02
CA GLU A 54 -1.06 3.30 11.46
C GLU A 54 -0.06 2.28 12.02
N ASN A 55 -0.12 1.02 11.57
CA ASN A 55 0.74 -0.06 12.07
C ASN A 55 2.14 -0.06 11.46
N THR A 56 2.30 0.48 10.25
CA THR A 56 3.60 0.54 9.60
C THR A 56 4.21 1.90 9.90
N GLN A 57 5.13 1.94 10.88
CA GLN A 57 6.03 3.08 11.08
C GLN A 57 7.01 3.16 9.89
N ILE A 58 6.54 3.68 8.77
CA ILE A 58 7.36 4.11 7.62
C ILE A 58 7.26 5.63 7.52
#